data_AF-X0U852-F1
#
_entry.id   AF-X0U852-F1
#
_cell.length_a   1.000
_cell.length_b   1.000
_cell.length_c   1.000
_cell.angle_alpha   90.00
_cell.angle_beta   90.00
_cell.angle_gamma   90.00
#
_symmetry.space_group_name_H-M   'P 1'
#
loop_
_entity.id
_entity.type
_entity.pdbx_description
1 polymer ?
#
loop_
_entity_poly.entity_id
_entity_poly.type
_entity_poly.pdbx_seq_one_letter_code
_entity_poly.pdbx_strand_id
1 'polypeptide(L)'
;EMEATVSRLREQMRRLELEAEAQMASRFQREGDASTFDPLELDRFSQLQQLSRSLAESMSDLVSIQVGFDQLTRQSESLLMQQSRVSADLQESLMRTRMVPFDSLVPALRRTLRQTAVSLSKEALLRVEGAQGEMDRTLLERMKAPLEHML
;
A
#
# COMPACT_ATOMS: atom_id res chain seq x y z
N GLU A 1 4.44 7.77 -17.38
CA GLU A 1 3.98 7.49 -18.76
C GLU A 1 2.64 8.17 -19.11
N MET A 2 1.62 8.06 -18.25
CA MET A 2 0.31 8.70 -18.46
C MET A 2 0.38 10.23 -18.60
N GLU A 3 1.16 10.90 -17.74
CA GLU A 3 1.38 12.36 -17.82
C GLU A 3 1.99 12.79 -19.16
N ALA A 4 2.96 12.02 -19.67
CA ALA A 4 3.54 12.25 -21.00
C ALA A 4 2.53 12.03 -22.12
N THR A 5 1.62 11.06 -21.98
CA THR A 5 0.52 10.83 -22.93
C THR A 5 -0.48 11.98 -22.93
N VAL A 6 -0.88 12.47 -21.77
CA VAL A 6 -1.80 13.62 -21.66
C VAL A 6 -1.15 14.90 -22.20
N SER A 7 0.14 15.12 -21.91
CA SER A 7 0.88 16.26 -22.49
C SER A 7 0.95 16.19 -24.02
N ARG A 8 1.17 15.00 -24.59
CA ARG A 8 1.16 14.80 -26.05
C ARG A 8 -0.22 15.05 -26.65
N LEU A 9 -1.28 14.56 -26.02
CA LEU A 9 -2.65 14.77 -26.49
C LEU A 9 -3.05 16.24 -26.46
N ARG A 10 -2.68 16.98 -25.40
CA ARG A 10 -2.87 18.44 -25.35
C ARG A 10 -2.18 19.17 -26.49
N GLU A 11 -0.93 18.81 -26.77
CA GLU A 11 -0.16 19.40 -27.87
C GLU A 11 -0.77 19.06 -29.25
N GLN A 12 -1.23 17.82 -29.44
CA GLN A 12 -1.91 17.41 -30.66
C GLN A 12 -3.22 18.16 -30.88
N MET A 13 -4.02 18.36 -29.81
CA MET A 13 -5.27 19.13 -29.89
C MET A 13 -5.03 20.59 -30.22
N ARG A 14 -4.03 21.21 -29.58
CA ARG A 14 -3.65 22.59 -29.89
C ARG A 14 -3.22 22.76 -31.35
N ARG A 15 -2.49 21.80 -31.90
CA ARG A 15 -2.12 21.82 -33.33
C ARG A 15 -3.33 21.67 -34.23
N LEU A 16 -4.26 20.79 -33.88
CA LEU A 16 -5.49 20.57 -34.64
C LEU A 16 -6.37 21.83 -34.67
N GLU A 17 -6.46 22.57 -33.56
CA GLU A 17 -7.13 23.88 -33.49
C GLU A 17 -6.45 24.90 -34.42
N LEU A 18 -5.12 25.04 -34.33
CA LEU A 18 -4.37 25.99 -35.17
C LEU A 18 -4.47 25.67 -36.67
N GLU A 19 -4.44 24.39 -37.04
CA GLU A 19 -4.62 23.96 -38.43
C GLU A 19 -6.04 24.25 -38.93
N ALA A 20 -7.07 24.01 -38.11
CA ALA A 20 -8.45 24.32 -38.46
C ALA A 20 -8.67 25.83 -38.66
N GLU A 21 -8.10 26.68 -37.78
CA GLU A 21 -8.15 28.13 -37.91
C GLU A 21 -7.40 28.63 -39.16
N ALA A 22 -6.21 28.09 -39.44
CA ALA A 22 -5.43 28.45 -40.62
C ALA A 22 -6.14 28.07 -41.93
N GLN A 23 -6.82 26.91 -41.98
CA GLN A 23 -7.61 26.51 -43.13
C GLN A 23 -8.82 27.43 -43.37
N MET A 24 -9.50 27.87 -42.30
CA MET A 24 -10.57 28.87 -42.40
C MET A 24 -10.06 30.18 -42.97
N ALA A 25 -8.98 30.73 -42.40
CA ALA A 25 -8.39 32.00 -42.85
C ALA A 25 -7.91 31.94 -44.31
N SER A 26 -7.29 30.83 -44.72
CA SER A 26 -6.82 30.64 -46.10
C SER A 26 -7.95 30.53 -47.12
N ARG A 27 -9.08 29.91 -46.78
CA ARG A 27 -10.25 29.83 -47.67
C ARG A 27 -10.96 31.18 -47.78
N PHE A 28 -11.14 31.88 -46.65
CA PHE A 28 -11.72 33.23 -46.62
C PHE A 28 -10.96 34.22 -47.51
N GLN A 29 -9.63 34.11 -47.60
CA GLN A 29 -8.80 34.95 -48.46
C GLN A 29 -8.86 34.57 -49.94
N ARG A 30 -9.15 33.31 -50.28
CA ARG A 30 -9.29 32.85 -51.68
C ARG A 30 -10.65 33.20 -52.29
N GLU A 31 -11.70 33.23 -51.49
CA GLU A 31 -13.07 33.59 -51.91
C GLU A 31 -13.36 35.10 -51.81
N GLY A 32 -12.34 35.94 -51.97
CA GLY A 32 -12.44 37.41 -51.93
C GLY A 32 -13.33 38.03 -53.02
N ASP A 33 -13.98 37.24 -53.87
CA ASP A 33 -14.90 37.70 -54.91
C ASP A 33 -15.96 36.62 -55.23
N ALA A 34 -16.94 36.42 -54.33
CA ALA A 34 -18.32 35.96 -54.59
C ALA A 34 -18.92 35.29 -53.34
N SER A 35 -19.61 36.10 -52.51
CA SER A 35 -20.89 35.79 -51.83
C SER A 35 -21.35 34.35 -51.52
N THR A 36 -20.47 33.39 -51.21
CA THR A 36 -20.87 32.00 -50.95
C THR A 36 -20.20 31.45 -49.70
N PHE A 37 -20.24 32.23 -48.63
CA PHE A 37 -20.02 31.68 -47.30
C PHE A 37 -21.26 30.87 -46.91
N ASP A 38 -21.16 29.54 -46.92
CA ASP A 38 -22.27 28.65 -46.59
C ASP A 38 -22.39 28.50 -45.06
N PRO A 39 -23.56 28.84 -44.45
CA PRO A 39 -23.83 28.59 -43.03
C PRO A 39 -23.54 27.15 -42.56
N LEU A 40 -23.61 26.15 -43.44
CA LEU A 40 -23.25 24.77 -43.11
C LEU A 40 -21.74 24.59 -42.86
N GLU A 41 -20.87 25.35 -43.54
CA GLU A 41 -19.43 25.31 -43.26
C GLU A 41 -19.11 25.91 -41.88
N LEU A 42 -19.75 27.04 -41.54
CA LEU A 42 -19.69 27.64 -40.20
C LEU A 42 -20.10 26.67 -39.11
N ASP A 43 -21.22 25.96 -39.32
CA ASP A 43 -21.75 25.01 -38.34
C ASP A 43 -20.78 23.87 -38.09
N ARG A 44 -20.16 23.34 -39.15
CA ARG A 44 -19.12 22.30 -39.04
C ARG A 44 -17.90 22.77 -38.24
N PHE A 45 -17.45 24.01 -38.47
CA PHE A 45 -16.32 24.57 -37.72
C PHE A 45 -16.68 24.87 -36.26
N SER A 46 -17.88 25.41 -36.02
CA SER A 46 -18.43 25.62 -34.68
C SER A 46 -18.49 24.30 -33.90
N GLN A 47 -18.95 23.22 -34.53
CA GLN A 47 -18.99 21.89 -33.95
C GLN A 47 -17.59 21.34 -33.63
N LEU A 48 -16.62 21.52 -34.53
CA LEU A 48 -15.21 21.14 -34.26
C LEU A 48 -14.62 21.91 -33.08
N GLN A 49 -14.86 23.22 -32.99
CA GLN A 49 -14.40 24.04 -31.86
C GLN A 49 -15.05 23.60 -30.54
N GLN A 50 -16.35 23.31 -30.56
CA GLN A 50 -17.07 22.82 -29.38
C GLN A 50 -16.53 21.47 -28.90
N LEU A 51 -16.29 20.53 -29.83
CA LEU A 51 -15.70 19.22 -29.51
C LEU A 51 -14.27 19.36 -29.00
N SER A 52 -13.46 20.26 -29.58
CA SER A 52 -12.09 20.51 -29.12
C SER A 52 -12.07 21.03 -27.68
N ARG A 53 -12.93 22.00 -27.36
CA ARG A 53 -13.07 22.54 -26.01
C ARG A 53 -13.51 21.47 -25.01
N SER A 54 -14.53 20.68 -25.36
CA SER A 54 -15.02 19.58 -24.52
C SER A 54 -13.94 18.50 -24.30
N LEU A 55 -13.12 18.20 -25.30
CA LEU A 55 -12.01 17.27 -25.17
C LEU A 55 -10.89 17.85 -24.30
N ALA A 56 -10.58 19.14 -24.44
CA ALA A 56 -9.59 19.84 -23.60
C ALA A 56 -10.00 19.84 -22.12
N GLU A 57 -11.28 20.06 -21.85
CA GLU A 57 -11.87 19.98 -20.50
C GLU A 57 -11.78 18.54 -19.95
N SER A 58 -12.21 17.54 -20.73
CA SER A 58 -12.10 16.13 -20.35
C SER A 58 -10.65 15.71 -20.07
N MET A 59 -9.68 16.20 -20.84
CA MET A 59 -8.26 15.96 -20.58
C MET A 59 -7.79 16.63 -19.28
N SER A 60 -8.29 17.82 -18.96
CA SER A 60 -8.01 18.50 -17.69
C SER A 60 -8.55 17.71 -16.50
N ASP A 61 -9.75 17.15 -16.63
CA ASP A 61 -10.36 16.29 -15.62
C ASP A 61 -9.53 15.02 -15.41
N LEU A 62 -9.04 14.39 -16.48
CA LEU A 62 -8.16 13.23 -16.38
C LEU A 62 -6.85 13.53 -15.63
N VAL A 63 -6.24 14.69 -15.85
CA VAL A 63 -5.06 15.11 -15.07
C VAL A 63 -5.41 15.30 -13.61
N SER A 64 -6.54 15.94 -13.32
CA SER A 64 -6.99 16.20 -11.95
C SER A 64 -7.25 14.88 -11.21
N ILE A 65 -7.87 13.91 -11.87
CA ILE A 65 -8.09 12.56 -11.37
C ILE A 65 -6.76 11.85 -11.11
N GLN A 66 -5.79 11.93 -12.02
CA GLN A 66 -4.47 11.33 -11.84
C GLN A 66 -3.78 11.90 -10.58
N VAL A 67 -3.77 13.21 -10.42
CA VAL A 67 -3.19 13.86 -9.23
C VAL A 67 -3.90 13.41 -7.96
N GLY A 68 -5.23 13.28 -8.00
CA GLY A 68 -6.03 12.75 -6.90
C GLY A 68 -5.66 11.30 -6.54
N PHE A 69 -5.49 10.43 -7.53
CA PHE A 69 -5.04 9.05 -7.32
C PHE A 69 -3.63 8.98 -6.74
N ASP A 70 -2.69 9.78 -7.24
CA ASP A 70 -1.32 9.81 -6.69
C ASP A 70 -1.31 10.25 -5.22
N GLN A 71 -2.18 11.20 -4.85
CA GLN A 71 -2.34 11.62 -3.47
C GLN A 71 -2.97 10.52 -2.60
N LEU A 72 -4.02 9.85 -3.08
CA LEU A 72 -4.65 8.73 -2.37
C LEU A 72 -3.68 7.56 -2.18
N THR A 73 -2.88 7.24 -3.18
CA THR A 73 -1.84 6.19 -3.09
C THR A 73 -0.84 6.52 -1.99
N ARG A 74 -0.29 7.74 -1.96
CA ARG A 74 0.63 8.18 -0.90
C ARG A 74 0.00 8.15 0.49
N GLN A 75 -1.26 8.56 0.61
CA GLN A 75 -2.00 8.50 1.87
C GLN A 75 -2.21 7.05 2.32
N SER A 76 -2.56 6.15 1.40
CA SER A 76 -2.73 4.73 1.66
C SER A 76 -1.42 4.08 2.13
N GLU A 77 -0.30 4.36 1.47
CA GLU A 77 1.03 3.90 1.88
C GLU A 77 1.37 4.35 3.31
N SER A 78 1.11 5.62 3.63
CA SER A 78 1.32 6.16 4.98
C SER A 78 0.44 5.45 6.02
N LEU A 79 -0.83 5.19 5.70
CA LEU A 79 -1.76 4.47 6.58
C LEU A 79 -1.31 3.02 6.80
N LEU A 80 -0.84 2.34 5.75
CA LEU A 80 -0.31 0.97 5.86
C LEU A 80 0.94 0.92 6.74
N MET A 81 1.85 1.90 6.64
CA MET A 81 3.01 2.00 7.54
C MET A 81 2.58 2.24 8.99
N GLN A 82 1.58 3.09 9.22
CA GLN A 82 1.03 3.31 10.56
C GLN A 82 0.37 2.03 11.11
N GLN A 83 -0.42 1.34 10.30
CA GLN A 83 -1.04 0.08 10.68
C GLN A 83 0.00 -0.97 11.05
N SER A 84 1.08 -1.10 10.27
CA SER A 84 2.17 -2.03 10.57
C SER A 84 2.79 -1.77 11.95
N ARG A 85 3.02 -0.50 12.31
CA ARG A 85 3.52 -0.12 13.65
C ARG A 85 2.54 -0.51 14.75
N VAL A 86 1.26 -0.16 14.60
CA VAL A 86 0.22 -0.50 15.59
C VAL A 86 0.08 -2.02 15.74
N SER A 87 0.15 -2.78 14.65
CA SER A 87 0.10 -4.24 14.70
C SER A 87 1.30 -4.84 15.44
N ALA A 88 2.50 -4.29 15.25
CA ALA A 88 3.69 -4.73 15.98
C ALA A 88 3.56 -4.45 17.48
N ASP A 89 3.12 -3.25 17.86
CA ASP A 89 2.92 -2.86 19.26
C ASP A 89 1.83 -3.73 19.93
N LEU A 90 0.75 -4.02 19.21
CA LEU A 90 -0.31 -4.90 19.68
C LEU A 90 0.20 -6.33 19.86
N GLN A 91 0.97 -6.86 18.91
CA GLN A 91 1.56 -8.18 19.02
C GLN A 91 2.49 -8.27 20.23
N GLU A 92 3.35 -7.28 20.43
CA GLU A 92 4.24 -7.23 21.60
C GLU A 92 3.45 -7.18 22.91
N SER A 93 2.43 -6.32 22.98
CA SER A 93 1.57 -6.17 24.16
C SER A 93 0.84 -7.48 24.47
N LEU A 94 0.28 -8.16 23.46
CA LEU A 94 -0.36 -9.46 23.62
C LEU A 94 0.61 -10.53 24.11
N MET A 95 1.83 -10.56 23.56
CA MET A 95 2.86 -11.48 24.05
C MET A 95 3.15 -11.24 25.53
N ARG A 96 3.33 -9.98 25.95
CA ARG A 96 3.55 -9.61 27.37
C ARG A 96 2.42 -10.11 28.27
N THR A 97 1.15 -9.97 27.88
CA THR A 97 0.02 -10.45 28.70
C THR A 97 -0.03 -11.97 28.88
N ARG A 98 0.63 -12.75 28.01
CA ARG A 98 0.69 -14.21 28.09
C ARG A 98 1.98 -14.71 28.77
N MET A 99 2.90 -13.83 29.13
CA MET A 99 4.15 -14.29 29.72
C MET A 99 3.93 -14.79 31.15
N VAL A 100 4.67 -15.84 31.50
CA VAL A 100 4.66 -16.46 32.82
C VAL A 100 6.10 -16.72 33.25
N PRO A 101 6.41 -16.64 34.57
CA PRO A 101 7.76 -16.90 35.05
C PRO A 101 8.14 -18.37 34.82
N PHE A 102 9.39 -18.61 34.38
CA PHE A 102 9.93 -19.95 34.19
C PHE A 102 9.93 -20.77 35.49
N ASP A 103 10.04 -20.10 36.64
CA ASP A 103 10.05 -20.69 37.97
C ASP A 103 8.83 -21.59 38.24
N SER A 104 7.70 -21.34 37.57
CA SER A 104 6.51 -22.19 37.64
C SER A 104 6.77 -23.66 37.22
N LEU A 105 7.78 -23.92 36.39
CA LEU A 105 8.14 -25.25 35.90
C LEU A 105 9.17 -25.97 36.79
N VAL A 106 9.98 -25.22 37.54
CA VAL A 106 11.12 -25.75 38.33
C VAL A 106 10.70 -26.83 39.35
N PRO A 107 9.57 -26.71 40.08
CA PRO A 107 9.13 -27.75 41.01
C PRO A 107 8.89 -29.11 40.33
N ALA A 108 8.31 -29.11 39.13
CA ALA A 108 8.05 -30.33 38.37
C ALA A 108 9.37 -31.00 37.93
N LEU A 109 10.30 -30.23 37.38
CA LEU A 109 11.62 -30.72 36.96
C LEU A 109 12.43 -31.29 38.14
N ARG A 110 12.41 -30.62 39.30
CA ARG A 110 13.03 -31.12 40.52
C ARG A 110 12.44 -32.45 40.97
N ARG A 111 11.13 -32.63 40.82
CA ARG A 111 10.44 -33.87 41.15
C ARG A 111 10.88 -35.00 40.21
N THR A 112 10.89 -34.76 38.91
CA THR A 112 11.35 -35.73 37.89
C THR A 112 12.78 -36.15 38.16
N LEU A 113 13.71 -35.19 38.31
CA LEU A 113 15.12 -35.50 38.59
C LEU A 113 15.27 -36.34 39.87
N ARG A 114 14.56 -36.00 40.96
CA ARG A 114 14.59 -36.78 42.21
C ARG A 114 14.12 -38.21 42.00
N GLN A 115 13.04 -38.42 41.24
CA GLN A 115 12.54 -39.77 40.95
C GLN A 115 13.54 -40.58 40.13
N THR A 116 14.10 -39.99 39.07
CA THR A 116 15.11 -40.64 38.23
C THR A 116 16.37 -40.96 39.04
N ALA A 117 16.88 -40.01 39.83
CA ALA A 117 18.05 -40.18 40.69
C ALA A 117 17.89 -41.32 41.71
N VAL A 118 16.72 -41.39 42.37
CA VAL A 118 16.39 -42.49 43.30
C VAL A 118 16.34 -43.83 42.57
N SER A 119 15.69 -43.92 41.41
CA SER A 119 15.59 -45.18 40.65
C SER A 119 16.95 -45.70 40.18
N LEU A 120 17.91 -44.80 39.92
CA LEU A 120 19.25 -45.13 39.45
C LEU A 120 20.28 -45.21 40.59
N SER A 121 19.87 -44.96 41.84
CA SER A 121 20.76 -44.85 43.00
C SER A 121 21.93 -43.88 42.76
N LYS A 122 21.64 -42.74 42.13
CA LYS A 122 22.60 -41.66 41.84
C LYS A 122 22.23 -40.39 42.60
N GLU A 123 23.24 -39.57 42.89
CA GLU A 123 23.03 -38.21 43.39
C GLU A 123 23.04 -37.22 42.23
N ALA A 124 22.01 -36.38 42.16
CA ALA A 124 21.90 -35.32 41.15
C ALA A 124 21.26 -34.07 41.74
N LEU A 125 21.69 -32.89 41.26
CA LEU A 125 21.20 -31.60 41.70
C LEU A 125 20.76 -30.77 40.49
N LEU A 126 19.51 -30.31 40.48
CA LEU A 126 19.02 -29.36 39.49
C LEU A 126 19.32 -27.92 39.96
N ARG A 127 20.18 -27.22 39.23
CA ARG A 127 20.39 -25.77 39.36
C ARG A 127 19.74 -25.07 38.18
N VAL A 128 18.88 -24.10 38.45
CA VAL A 128 18.23 -23.27 37.44
C VAL A 128 18.60 -21.83 37.75
N GLU A 129 19.24 -21.17 36.80
CA GLU A 129 19.63 -19.77 36.88
C GLU A 129 18.65 -18.93 36.07
N GLY A 130 18.31 -17.73 36.55
CA GLY A 130 17.39 -16.83 35.82
C GLY A 130 15.94 -17.30 35.74
N ALA A 131 15.48 -18.20 36.63
CA ALA A 131 14.10 -18.73 36.62
C ALA A 131 13.00 -17.66 36.78
N GLN A 132 13.35 -16.47 37.27
CA GLN A 132 12.46 -15.32 37.38
C GLN A 132 12.14 -14.67 36.03
N GLY A 133 12.87 -15.05 34.97
CA GLY A 133 12.61 -14.60 33.61
C GLY A 133 11.23 -15.04 33.14
N GLU A 134 10.53 -14.11 32.50
CA GLU A 134 9.23 -14.35 31.91
C GLU A 134 9.38 -15.03 30.53
N MET A 135 8.50 -15.99 30.23
CA MET A 135 8.46 -16.68 28.94
C MET A 135 7.02 -16.88 28.48
N ASP A 136 6.79 -16.92 27.16
CA ASP A 136 5.46 -17.23 26.63
C ASP A 136 4.97 -18.59 27.16
N ARG A 137 3.76 -18.60 27.71
CA ARG A 137 3.15 -19.79 28.32
C ARG A 137 3.12 -21.00 27.38
N THR A 138 2.80 -20.81 26.10
CA THR A 138 2.69 -21.93 25.15
C THR A 138 4.06 -22.53 24.84
N LEU A 139 5.10 -21.69 24.76
CA LEU A 139 6.48 -22.16 24.65
C LEU A 139 6.89 -22.92 25.90
N LEU A 140 6.58 -22.41 27.09
CA LEU A 140 6.91 -23.07 28.36
C LEU A 140 6.22 -24.43 28.49
N GLU A 141 4.94 -24.52 28.14
CA GLU A 141 4.19 -25.79 28.12
C GLU A 141 4.79 -26.79 27.11
N ARG A 142 5.24 -26.33 25.94
CA ARG A 142 5.91 -27.19 24.93
C ARG A 142 7.31 -27.64 25.35
N MET A 143 8.04 -26.81 26.10
CA MET A 143 9.38 -27.14 26.58
C MET A 143 9.37 -28.11 27.76
N LYS A 144 8.26 -28.20 28.50
CA LYS A 144 8.14 -29.10 29.66
C LYS A 144 8.53 -30.54 29.35
N ALA A 145 7.90 -31.17 28.38
CA ALA A 145 8.14 -32.59 28.10
C ALA A 145 9.58 -32.90 27.65
N PRO A 146 10.20 -32.12 26.74
CA PRO A 146 11.63 -32.27 26.43
C PRO A 146 12.55 -32.12 27.64
N LEU A 147 12.29 -31.14 28.51
CA LEU A 147 13.08 -30.95 29.73
C LEU A 147 12.92 -32.12 30.70
N GLU A 148 11.70 -32.63 30.89
CA GLU A 148 11.44 -33.82 31.69
C GLU A 148 12.11 -35.07 31.10
N HIS A 149 12.20 -35.19 29.77
CA HIS A 149 12.85 -36.32 29.12
C HIS A 149 14.38 -36.32 29.27
N MET A 150 15.00 -35.14 29.43
CA MET A 150 16.44 -35.04 29.65
C MET A 150 16.87 -35.34 31.10
N LEU A 151 15.94 -35.34 32.07
CA LEU A 151 16.20 -35.48 33.51
C LEU A 151 15.95 -36.89 34.04
#